data_AF-A0A524KKT0-F1
#
_entry.id   AF-A0A524KKT0-F1
#
_cell.length_a   1.000
_cell.length_b   1.000
_cell.length_c   1.000
_cell.angle_alpha   90.00
_cell.angle_beta   90.00
_cell.angle_gamma   90.00
#
_symmetry.space_group_name_H-M   'P 1'
#
loop_
_entity.id
_entity.type
_entity.pdbx_description
1 polymer ?
#
loop_
_entity_poly.entity_id
_entity_poly.type
_entity_poly.pdbx_seq_one_letter_code
_entity_poly.pdbx_strand_id
1 'polypeptide(L)' 'MTAFDLVFAALQATGVRYVVVGGVAVNLHGYQRFTKDIDLVIELAPERAMKYA' A
#
# COMPACT_ATOMS: atom_id res chain seq x y z
N MET A 1 -13.23 0.83 -11.10
CA MET A 1 -12.07 0.55 -10.24
C MET A 1 -10.90 1.37 -10.74
N THR A 2 -10.29 2.15 -9.87
CA THR A 2 -9.01 2.80 -10.10
C THR A 2 -7.88 1.77 -10.00
N ALA A 3 -6.67 2.14 -10.43
CA ALA A 3 -5.48 1.30 -10.25
C ALA A 3 -5.20 0.97 -8.77
N PHE A 4 -5.50 1.90 -7.85
CA PHE A 4 -5.33 1.68 -6.41
C PHE A 4 -6.30 0.64 -5.84
N ASP A 5 -7.54 0.61 -6.33
CA ASP A 5 -8.52 -0.40 -5.88
C ASP A 5 -8.03 -1.82 -6.19
N LEU A 6 -7.38 -2.02 -7.34
CA LEU A 6 -6.80 -3.32 -7.73
C LEU A 6 -5.66 -3.73 -6.80
N VAL A 7 -4.78 -2.79 -6.43
CA VAL A 7 -3.66 -3.04 -5.51
C VAL A 7 -4.19 -3.40 -4.12
N PHE A 8 -5.15 -2.64 -3.58
CA PHE A 8 -5.70 -2.93 -2.26
C PHE A 8 -6.47 -4.25 -2.20
N ALA A 9 -7.23 -4.58 -3.26
CA ALA A 9 -7.91 -5.87 -3.36
C ALA A 9 -6.92 -7.03 -3.35
N ALA A 10 -5.80 -6.93 -4.09
CA ALA A 10 -4.76 -7.95 -4.11
C ALA A 10 -4.07 -8.11 -2.73
N LEU A 11 -3.76 -7.00 -2.05
CA LEU A 11 -3.17 -7.03 -0.72
C LEU A 11 -4.12 -7.64 0.32
N GLN A 12 -5.41 -7.27 0.28
CA GLN A 12 -6.42 -7.88 1.15
C GLN A 12 -6.57 -9.39 0.90
N ALA A 13 -6.61 -9.81 -0.36
CA ALA A 13 -6.74 -11.23 -0.72
C ALA A 13 -5.56 -12.09 -0.24
N THR A 14 -4.36 -11.50 -0.09
CA THR A 14 -3.16 -12.21 0.40
C THR A 14 -3.03 -12.21 1.92
N GLY A 15 -3.82 -11.40 2.63
CA GLY A 15 -3.70 -11.22 4.08
C GLY A 15 -2.34 -10.66 4.52
N VAL A 16 -1.61 -9.99 3.62
CA VAL A 16 -0.37 -9.29 3.95
C VAL A 16 -0.70 -8.09 4.83
N ARG A 17 0.04 -7.90 5.92
CA ARG A 17 -0.06 -6.69 6.73
C ARG A 17 0.72 -5.58 6.04
N TYR A 18 0.05 -4.47 5.80
CA TYR A 18 0.63 -3.28 5.16
C TYR A 18 0.06 -2.02 5.78
N VAL A 19 0.79 -0.90 5.60
CA VAL A 19 0.31 0.44 5.91
C VAL A 19 0.59 1.36 4.72
N VAL A 20 -0.40 2.19 4.37
CA VAL A 20 -0.24 3.23 3.36
C VAL A 20 0.53 4.39 3.99
N VAL A 21 1.58 4.84 3.31
CA VAL A 21 2.41 5.97 3.74
C VAL A 21 2.48 7.01 2.61
N GLY A 22 3.30 8.05 2.81
CA GLY A 22 3.56 9.04 1.76
C GLY A 22 2.34 9.88 1.40
N GLY A 23 2.24 10.26 0.13
CA GLY A 23 1.27 11.27 -0.32
C GLY A 23 -0.19 10.84 -0.21
N VAL A 24 -0.48 9.56 -0.45
CA VAL A 24 -1.82 9.01 -0.31
C VAL A 24 -2.25 9.05 1.16
N ALA A 25 -1.36 8.71 2.11
CA ALA A 25 -1.68 8.78 3.53
C ALA A 25 -2.03 10.21 3.98
N VAL A 26 -1.28 11.21 3.52
CA VAL A 26 -1.57 12.63 3.80
C VAL A 26 -2.97 13.02 3.29
N ASN A 27 -3.32 12.61 2.07
CA ASN A 27 -4.66 12.82 1.50
C ASN A 27 -5.77 12.14 2.31
N LEU A 28 -5.55 10.89 2.76
CA LEU A 28 -6.52 10.15 3.59
C LEU A 28 -6.74 10.81 4.96
N HIS A 29 -5.76 11.54 5.47
CA HIS A 29 -5.90 12.35 6.69
C HIS A 29 -6.49 13.76 6.46
N GLY A 30 -7.02 14.03 5.26
CA GLY A 30 -7.74 15.26 4.95
C GLY A 30 -6.87 16.43 4.49
N TYR A 31 -5.57 16.21 4.28
CA TYR A 31 -4.65 17.24 3.76
C TYR A 31 -4.44 17.04 2.26
N GLN A 32 -4.76 18.05 1.46
CA GLN A 32 -4.57 17.96 0.01
C GLN A 32 -3.08 17.99 -0.35
N ARG A 33 -2.61 16.93 -1.00
CA ARG A 33 -1.27 16.80 -1.57
C ARG A 33 -1.35 16.13 -2.93
N PHE A 34 -0.73 16.74 -3.92
CA PHE A 34 -0.55 16.09 -5.21
C PHE A 34 0.42 14.91 -5.06
N THR A 35 0.02 13.73 -5.54
CA THR A 35 0.83 12.51 -5.58
C THR A 35 0.38 11.68 -6.78
N LYS A 36 1.31 10.98 -7.44
CA LYS A 36 1.01 10.17 -8.63
C LYS A 36 1.18 8.67 -8.38
N ASP A 37 1.66 8.33 -7.21
CA ASP A 37 2.11 7.04 -6.74
C ASP A 37 1.40 6.65 -5.43
N ILE A 38 1.63 5.41 -5.03
CA ILE A 38 1.22 4.87 -3.73
C ILE A 38 2.45 4.25 -3.07
N ASP A 39 2.74 4.71 -1.86
CA ASP A 39 3.83 4.18 -1.04
C ASP A 39 3.25 3.24 0.02
N LEU A 40 3.82 2.04 0.12
CA LEU A 40 3.38 1.01 1.06
C LEU A 40 4.56 0.50 1.89
N VAL A 41 4.36 0.40 3.21
CA VAL A 41 5.24 -0.39 4.07
C VAL A 41 4.54 -1.72 4.31
N ILE A 42 5.22 -2.82 3.99
CA ILE A 42 4.72 -4.17 4.21
C ILE A 42 5.47 -4.82 5.36
N GLU A 43 4.77 -5.66 6.12
CA GLU A 43 5.45 -6.49 7.09
C GLU A 43 6.10 -7.70 6.43
N LEU A 44 7.41 -7.81 6.63
CA LEU A 44 8.19 -8.95 6.17
C LEU A 44 8.09 -10.08 7.19
N ALA A 45 7.25 -11.07 6.92
CA ALA A 45 7.42 -12.38 7.54
C ALA A 45 8.66 -13.06 6.92
N PRO A 46 9.52 -13.75 7.70
CA PRO A 46 10.73 -14.38 7.19
C PRO A 46 10.51 -15.27 5.95
N GLU A 47 9.35 -15.92 5.87
CA GLU A 47 8.96 -16.81 4.76
C GLU A 47 8.48 -16.06 3.51
N ARG A 48 8.10 -14.79 3.63
CA ARG A 48 7.42 -14.01 2.57
C ARG A 48 8.28 -12.91 1.96
N ALA A 49 9.39 -12.55 2.61
CA ALA A 49 10.28 -11.48 2.19
C ALA A 49 11.05 -11.80 0.89
N MET A 50 11.35 -13.07 0.61
CA MET A 50 12.14 -13.47 -0.56
C MET A 50 11.42 -13.33 -1.90
N LYS A 51 10.11 -13.01 -1.94
CA LYS A 51 9.38 -12.88 -3.21
C LYS A 51 9.49 -11.50 -3.87
N TYR A 52 9.98 -10.49 -3.15
CA TYR A 52 9.87 -9.08 -3.58
C TYR A 52 11.16 -8.25 -3.39
N ALA A 53 12.30 -8.92 -3.15
CA ALA A 53 13.62 -8.30 -3.16
C ALA A 53 14.29 -8.47 -4.54
#